data_AF-A0AB94IKS8-F1
#
_entry.id   AF-A0AB94IKS8-F1
#
_cell.length_a   1.000
_cell.length_b   1.000
_cell.length_c   1.000
_cell.angle_alpha   90.00
_cell.angle_beta   90.00
_cell.angle_gamma   90.00
#
_symmetry.space_group_name_H-M   'P 1'
#
loop_
_entity.id
_entity.type
_entity.pdbx_description
1 polymer ?
#
loop_
_entity_poly.entity_id
_entity_poly.type
_entity_poly.pdbx_seq_one_letter_code
_entity_poly.pdbx_strand_id
1 'polypeptide(L)'
;MINEVKARDRSLKLEGLIAAQNRLPAGHPILPVLAAKQASLEAGIGGEERVAEIFRKHPFPFDNHIFHDISPSADEKFQMDSYMMTPWYGNVLEVKNIGGVLDFKDNPPQLIRTRDDGHRDGFSKPCCPIRTKPRMFDRLA
;
A
#
# COMPACT_ATOMS: atom_id res chain seq x y z
N MET A 1 6.96 11.42 21.71
CA MET A 1 5.89 10.38 21.64
C MET A 1 5.53 10.19 20.18
N ILE A 2 5.21 8.98 19.75
CA ILE A 2 4.65 8.75 18.41
C ILE A 2 3.19 9.17 18.45
N ASN A 3 2.76 10.11 17.62
CA ASN A 3 1.35 10.49 17.51
C ASN A 3 0.77 9.88 16.23
N GLU A 4 0.31 8.63 16.32
CA GLU A 4 -0.57 8.07 15.30
C GLU A 4 -1.94 8.73 15.44
N VAL A 5 -2.27 9.62 14.50
CA VAL A 5 -3.50 10.43 14.54
C VAL A 5 -4.65 9.72 13.85
N LYS A 6 -4.36 8.99 12.77
CA LYS A 6 -5.31 8.12 12.07
C LYS A 6 -4.70 6.74 11.90
N ALA A 7 -5.26 5.78 12.63
CA ALA A 7 -4.88 4.37 12.52
C ALA A 7 -5.45 3.72 11.26
N ARG A 8 -4.93 2.53 10.94
CA ARG A 8 -5.46 1.65 9.89
C ARG A 8 -6.86 1.17 10.25
N ASP A 9 -7.76 1.21 9.28
CA ASP A 9 -9.14 0.74 9.43
C ASP A 9 -9.34 -0.67 8.85
N ARG A 10 -10.46 -1.30 9.21
CA ARG A 10 -10.85 -2.57 8.58
C ARG A 10 -11.14 -2.36 7.09
N SER A 11 -10.70 -3.31 6.27
CA SER A 11 -10.96 -3.29 4.84
C SER A 11 -12.37 -3.77 4.52
N LEU A 12 -13.29 -2.85 4.24
CA LEU A 12 -14.64 -3.17 3.74
C LEU A 12 -14.61 -4.01 2.46
N LYS A 13 -13.56 -3.85 1.64
CA LYS A 13 -13.37 -4.65 0.43
C LYS A 13 -13.08 -6.12 0.76
N LEU A 14 -12.28 -6.37 1.81
CA LEU A 14 -12.00 -7.72 2.28
C LEU A 14 -13.26 -8.36 2.87
N GLU A 15 -13.98 -7.62 3.72
CA GLU A 15 -15.26 -8.07 4.29
C GLU A 15 -16.28 -8.42 3.20
N GLY A 16 -16.38 -7.58 2.17
CA GLY A 16 -17.23 -7.83 1.01
C GLY A 16 -16.85 -9.10 0.23
N LEU A 17 -15.55 -9.37 0.05
CA LEU A 17 -15.06 -10.59 -0.63
C LEU A 17 -15.36 -11.85 0.18
N ILE A 18 -15.16 -11.82 1.49
CA ILE A 18 -15.49 -12.95 2.39
C ILE A 18 -17.00 -13.20 2.36
N ALA A 19 -17.80 -12.14 2.50
CA ALA A 19 -19.25 -12.25 2.45
C ALA A 19 -19.77 -12.74 1.10
N ALA A 20 -19.12 -12.37 -0.01
CA ALA A 20 -19.48 -12.88 -1.34
C ALA A 20 -19.22 -14.39 -1.47
N GLN A 21 -18.08 -14.88 -0.96
CA GLN A 21 -17.76 -16.31 -0.97
C GLN A 21 -18.72 -17.13 -0.12
N ASN A 22 -19.07 -16.62 1.07
CA ASN A 22 -19.99 -17.30 1.99
C ASN A 22 -21.43 -17.43 1.45
N ARG A 23 -21.80 -16.62 0.46
CA ARG A 23 -23.13 -16.68 -0.18
C ARG A 23 -23.20 -17.65 -1.37
N LEU A 24 -22.06 -18.14 -1.85
CA LEU A 24 -22.02 -19.02 -3.01
C LEU A 24 -22.11 -20.50 -2.59
N PRO A 25 -22.76 -21.36 -3.39
CA PRO A 25 -22.74 -22.79 -3.15
C PRO A 25 -21.32 -23.36 -3.17
N ALA A 26 -21.08 -24.38 -2.35
CA ALA A 26 -19.82 -25.13 -2.39
C ALA A 26 -19.58 -25.67 -3.81
N GLY A 27 -18.38 -25.43 -4.35
CA GLY A 27 -18.00 -25.84 -5.71
C GLY A 27 -18.36 -24.85 -6.82
N HIS A 28 -18.93 -23.67 -6.50
CA HIS A 28 -19.19 -22.65 -7.52
C HIS A 28 -17.87 -22.25 -8.23
N PRO A 29 -17.83 -22.22 -9.58
CA PRO A 29 -16.58 -22.08 -10.35
C PRO A 29 -15.84 -20.75 -10.14
N ILE A 30 -16.51 -19.73 -9.62
CA ILE A 30 -15.88 -18.43 -9.29
C ILE A 30 -15.12 -18.44 -7.94
N LEU A 31 -15.37 -19.42 -7.06
CA LEU A 31 -14.78 -19.45 -5.72
C LEU A 31 -13.24 -19.40 -5.75
N PRO A 32 -12.52 -20.16 -6.62
CA PRO A 32 -11.07 -20.06 -6.70
C PRO A 32 -10.59 -18.65 -7.07
N VAL A 33 -11.32 -17.94 -7.92
CA VAL A 33 -10.99 -16.56 -8.33
C VAL A 33 -11.20 -15.59 -7.17
N LEU A 34 -12.28 -15.74 -6.40
CA LEU A 34 -12.54 -14.92 -5.23
C LEU A 34 -11.52 -15.19 -4.11
N ALA A 35 -11.17 -16.44 -3.87
CA ALA A 35 -10.16 -16.83 -2.90
C ALA A 35 -8.78 -16.25 -3.27
N ALA A 36 -8.38 -16.31 -4.55
CA ALA A 36 -7.15 -15.68 -5.02
C ALA A 36 -7.15 -14.16 -4.84
N LYS A 37 -8.30 -13.49 -5.08
CA LYS A 37 -8.47 -12.05 -4.83
C LYS A 37 -8.38 -11.72 -3.34
N GLN A 38 -8.98 -12.55 -2.48
CA GLN A 38 -8.90 -12.41 -1.03
C GLN A 38 -7.44 -12.51 -0.57
N ALA A 39 -6.74 -13.59 -0.95
CA ALA A 39 -5.34 -13.80 -0.56
C ALA A 39 -4.43 -12.64 -1.01
N SER A 40 -4.63 -12.13 -2.23
CA SER A 40 -3.89 -10.96 -2.73
C SER A 40 -4.20 -9.69 -1.93
N LEU A 41 -5.45 -9.49 -1.49
CA LEU A 41 -5.85 -8.31 -0.71
C LEU A 41 -5.33 -8.38 0.73
N GLU A 42 -5.42 -9.56 1.36
CA GLU A 42 -4.86 -9.82 2.69
C GLU A 42 -3.35 -9.63 2.71
N ALA A 43 -2.64 -10.08 1.68
CA ALA A 43 -1.21 -9.82 1.55
C ALA A 43 -0.92 -8.31 1.47
N GLY A 44 -1.69 -7.54 0.70
CA GLY A 44 -1.57 -6.08 0.64
C GLY A 44 -1.73 -5.43 2.02
N ILE A 45 -2.84 -5.73 2.69
CA ILE A 45 -3.17 -5.24 4.04
C ILE A 45 -2.07 -5.62 5.04
N GLY A 46 -1.58 -6.85 4.99
CA GLY A 46 -0.52 -7.31 5.90
C GLY A 46 0.81 -6.56 5.70
N GLY A 47 1.16 -6.19 4.46
CA GLY A 47 2.33 -5.36 4.19
C GLY A 47 2.17 -3.94 4.74
N GLU A 48 0.99 -3.36 4.55
CA GLU A 48 0.61 -2.05 5.07
C GLU A 48 0.59 -2.00 6.60
N GLU A 49 0.07 -3.03 7.25
CA GLU A 49 0.05 -3.16 8.72
C GLU A 49 1.46 -3.33 9.28
N ARG A 50 2.35 -4.06 8.59
CA ARG A 50 3.75 -4.20 9.01
C ARG A 50 4.48 -2.86 9.01
N VAL A 51 4.19 -1.96 8.07
CA VAL A 51 4.73 -0.60 8.07
C VAL A 51 4.18 0.22 9.24
N ALA A 52 2.89 0.13 9.52
CA ALA A 52 2.28 0.78 10.68
C ALA A 52 2.90 0.27 12.00
N GLU A 53 3.17 -1.04 12.11
CA GLU A 53 3.85 -1.62 13.26
C GLU A 53 5.27 -1.08 13.45
N ILE A 54 6.02 -0.87 12.37
CA ILE A 54 7.35 -0.23 12.42
C ILE A 54 7.24 1.18 13.01
N PHE A 55 6.27 1.97 12.55
CA PHE A 55 6.03 3.31 13.09
C PHE A 55 5.70 3.28 14.57
N ARG A 56 4.83 2.36 15.01
CA ARG A 56 4.45 2.20 16.42
C ARG A 56 5.62 1.78 17.32
N LYS A 57 6.57 1.00 16.78
CA LYS A 57 7.74 0.51 17.53
C LYS A 57 8.93 1.46 17.53
N HIS A 58 8.98 2.43 16.60
CA HIS A 58 10.14 3.28 16.43
C HIS A 58 9.96 4.66 17.08
N PRO A 59 10.66 4.98 18.18
CA PRO A 59 10.59 6.30 18.79
C PRO A 59 11.34 7.32 17.92
N PHE A 60 10.60 8.25 17.32
CA PHE A 60 11.20 9.39 16.62
C PHE A 60 11.65 10.46 17.62
N PRO A 61 12.85 11.05 17.46
CA PRO A 61 13.38 12.09 18.35
C PRO A 61 12.80 13.49 18.07
N PHE A 62 11.70 13.57 17.32
CA PHE A 62 11.06 14.80 16.89
C PHE A 62 9.55 14.63 16.87
N ASP A 63 8.83 15.76 16.94
CA ASP A 63 7.38 15.76 16.81
C ASP A 63 6.98 15.20 15.45
N ASN A 64 6.02 14.29 15.45
CA ASN A 64 5.57 13.62 14.24
C ASN A 64 4.09 13.28 14.37
N HIS A 65 3.37 13.36 13.24
CA HIS A 65 2.00 12.90 13.14
C HIS A 65 1.89 11.93 11.99
N ILE A 66 1.36 10.74 12.28
CA ILE A 66 1.24 9.66 11.31
C ILE A 66 -0.24 9.42 11.03
N PHE A 67 -0.57 9.34 9.74
CA PHE A 67 -1.91 9.15 9.25
C PHE A 67 -1.91 8.04 8.21
N HIS A 68 -2.72 7.01 8.43
CA HIS A 68 -2.89 5.90 7.50
C HIS A 68 -4.17 6.04 6.68
N ASP A 69 -4.19 5.46 5.47
CA ASP A 69 -5.36 5.39 4.59
C ASP A 69 -6.05 6.75 4.37
N ILE A 70 -5.28 7.80 4.05
CA ILE A 70 -5.85 9.12 3.83
C ILE A 70 -6.35 9.22 2.39
N SER A 71 -7.56 9.74 2.24
CA SER A 71 -8.12 10.13 0.93
C SER A 71 -8.50 11.61 0.99
N PRO A 72 -7.58 12.54 0.65
CA PRO A 72 -7.84 13.96 0.76
C PRO A 72 -8.98 14.40 -0.16
N SER A 73 -9.73 15.41 0.29
CA SER A 73 -10.65 16.13 -0.59
C SER A 73 -9.83 17.03 -1.51
N ALA A 74 -9.56 16.55 -2.72
CA ALA A 74 -8.89 17.28 -3.80
C ALA A 74 -9.70 17.16 -5.09
N ASP A 75 -9.35 17.96 -6.11
CA ASP A 75 -10.00 17.92 -7.43
C ASP A 75 -9.96 16.51 -8.04
N GLU A 76 -8.90 15.76 -7.75
CA GLU A 76 -8.76 14.34 -8.09
C GLU A 76 -8.79 13.48 -6.82
N LYS A 77 -9.54 12.38 -6.86
CA LYS A 77 -9.53 11.39 -5.77
C LYS A 77 -8.26 10.55 -5.82
N PHE A 78 -7.54 10.50 -4.71
CA PHE A 78 -6.42 9.60 -4.52
C PHE A 78 -6.37 9.11 -3.08
N GLN A 79 -5.65 8.00 -2.88
CA GLN A 79 -5.35 7.49 -1.56
C GLN A 79 -3.85 7.56 -1.34
N MET A 80 -3.45 7.83 -0.11
CA MET A 80 -2.08 7.68 0.38
C MET A 80 -2.11 6.58 1.43
N ASP A 81 -1.28 5.54 1.25
CA ASP A 81 -1.24 4.42 2.18
C ASP A 81 -0.77 4.90 3.56
N SER A 82 0.24 5.78 3.61
CA SER A 82 0.64 6.46 4.84
C SER A 82 1.23 7.84 4.57
N TYR A 83 0.93 8.79 5.46
CA TYR A 83 1.51 10.13 5.47
C TYR A 83 2.10 10.42 6.85
N MET A 84 3.36 10.83 6.89
CA MET A 84 4.03 11.28 8.10
C MET A 84 4.37 12.76 8.00
N MET A 85 3.76 13.56 8.86
CA MET A 85 4.04 14.99 9.00
C MET A 85 5.09 15.21 10.09
N THR A 86 6.11 16.00 9.78
CA THR A 86 7.14 16.46 10.72
C THR A 86 7.21 18.00 10.69
N PRO A 87 7.93 18.65 11.62
CA PRO A 87 8.12 20.11 11.60
C PRO A 87 8.75 20.67 10.32
N TRP A 88 9.44 19.82 9.54
CA TRP A 88 10.25 20.26 8.41
C TRP A 88 9.69 19.81 7.06
N TYR A 89 9.01 18.67 7.01
CA TYR A 89 8.48 18.09 5.77
C TYR A 89 7.39 17.06 6.02
N GLY A 90 6.61 16.79 4.98
CA GLY A 90 5.67 15.67 4.91
C GLY A 90 6.24 14.52 4.05
N ASN A 91 6.10 13.29 4.52
CA ASN A 91 6.48 12.09 3.80
C ASN A 91 5.25 11.32 3.38
N VAL A 92 5.13 11.03 2.09
CA VAL A 92 4.11 10.09 1.58
C VAL A 92 4.78 8.76 1.31
N LEU A 93 4.18 7.69 1.81
CA LEU A 93 4.64 6.33 1.63
C LEU A 93 3.59 5.55 0.86
N GLU A 94 4.00 4.99 -0.26
CA GLU A 94 3.28 3.98 -1.01
C GLU A 94 3.84 2.62 -0.63
N VAL A 95 3.01 1.73 -0.11
CA VAL A 95 3.41 0.40 0.35
C VAL A 95 3.09 -0.61 -0.74
N LYS A 96 4.07 -1.45 -1.07
CA LYS A 96 3.89 -2.57 -1.99
C LYS A 96 4.42 -3.83 -1.32
N ASN A 97 3.53 -4.79 -1.06
CA ASN A 97 3.94 -6.11 -0.60
C ASN A 97 4.31 -6.98 -1.81
N ILE A 98 5.61 -7.05 -2.12
CA ILE A 98 6.13 -7.81 -3.26
C ILE A 98 7.13 -8.84 -2.73
N GLY A 99 6.80 -10.12 -2.85
CA GLY A 99 7.70 -11.23 -2.49
C GLY A 99 8.80 -11.45 -3.54
N GLY A 100 9.83 -12.20 -3.15
CA GLY A 100 11.01 -12.46 -3.97
C GLY A 100 12.09 -11.39 -3.84
N VAL A 101 13.10 -11.49 -4.69
CA VAL A 101 14.21 -10.52 -4.74
C VAL A 101 13.85 -9.40 -5.72
N LEU A 102 14.03 -8.16 -5.28
CA LEU A 102 13.75 -6.97 -6.08
C LEU A 102 15.03 -6.29 -6.53
N ASP A 103 15.22 -6.22 -7.85
CA ASP A 103 16.30 -5.47 -8.48
C ASP A 103 15.74 -4.18 -9.08
N PHE A 104 16.29 -3.04 -8.64
CA PHE A 104 16.00 -1.74 -9.23
C PHE A 104 16.99 -1.46 -10.36
N LYS A 105 16.47 -1.27 -11.57
CA LYS A 105 17.27 -0.85 -12.73
C LYS A 105 16.95 0.60 -13.06
N ASP A 106 17.99 1.38 -13.35
CA ASP A 106 17.85 2.79 -13.70
C ASP A 106 17.75 3.04 -15.21
N ASN A 107 18.20 2.10 -16.04
CA ASN A 107 18.22 2.26 -17.49
C ASN A 107 17.80 0.98 -18.26
N PRO A 108 16.54 0.89 -18.74
CA PRO A 108 15.42 1.78 -18.42
C PRO A 108 14.96 1.62 -16.96
N PRO A 109 14.33 2.64 -16.35
CA PRO A 109 13.75 2.54 -15.02
C PRO A 109 12.80 1.36 -14.91
N GLN A 110 13.15 0.34 -14.13
CA GLN A 110 12.36 -0.89 -14.01
C GLN A 110 12.58 -1.54 -12.64
N LEU A 111 11.51 -2.13 -12.10
CA LEU A 111 11.62 -3.11 -11.02
C LEU A 111 11.66 -4.48 -11.65
N ILE A 112 12.67 -5.27 -11.35
CA ILE A 112 12.65 -6.68 -11.69
C ILE A 112 12.44 -7.46 -10.41
N ARG A 113 11.39 -8.27 -10.38
CA ARG A 113 11.17 -9.26 -9.34
C ARG A 113 11.70 -10.60 -9.83
N THR A 114 12.53 -11.24 -9.03
CA THR A 114 12.92 -12.64 -9.18
C THR A 114 12.23 -13.45 -8.09
N ARG A 115 11.39 -14.41 -8.46
CA ARG A 115 10.71 -15.32 -7.53
C ARG A 115 11.60 -16.49 -7.15
N ASP A 116 11.19 -17.25 -6.14
CA ASP A 116 11.94 -18.39 -5.62
C ASP A 116 12.12 -19.52 -6.66
N ASP A 117 11.19 -19.62 -7.62
CA ASP A 117 11.26 -20.55 -8.76
C ASP A 117 12.19 -20.05 -9.89
N GLY A 118 12.84 -18.90 -9.71
CA GLY A 118 13.70 -18.25 -10.71
C GLY A 118 12.94 -17.45 -11.77
N HIS A 119 11.61 -17.41 -11.74
CA HIS A 119 10.82 -16.62 -12.68
C HIS A 119 11.01 -15.11 -12.46
N ARG A 120 11.15 -14.37 -13.56
CA ARG A 120 11.43 -12.92 -13.53
C ARG A 120 10.27 -12.12 -14.11
N ASP A 121 9.69 -11.24 -13.29
CA ASP A 121 8.67 -10.28 -13.70
C ASP A 121 9.26 -8.87 -13.75
N GLY A 122 8.98 -8.12 -14.82
CA GLY A 122 9.40 -6.73 -14.97
C GLY A 122 8.25 -5.75 -14.79
N PHE A 123 8.40 -4.78 -13.88
CA PHE A 123 7.45 -3.68 -13.68
C PHE A 123 8.08 -2.38 -14.16
N SER A 124 7.47 -1.75 -15.16
CA SER A 124 8.03 -0.55 -15.82
C SER A 124 8.10 0.70 -14.93
N LYS A 125 7.48 0.70 -13.74
CA LYS A 125 7.39 1.89 -12.86
C LYS A 125 7.31 1.52 -11.37
N PRO A 126 8.40 1.02 -10.73
CA PRO A 126 8.40 0.79 -9.28
C PRO A 126 8.12 2.03 -8.45
N CYS A 127 8.75 3.16 -8.83
CA CYS A 127 9.13 4.17 -7.83
C CYS A 127 8.21 5.39 -7.78
N CYS A 128 7.18 5.51 -8.63
CA CYS A 128 6.35 6.72 -8.55
C CYS A 128 4.97 6.63 -9.24
N PRO A 129 3.93 6.18 -8.53
CA PRO A 129 2.56 6.61 -8.80
C PRO A 129 2.37 8.13 -8.61
N ILE A 130 3.21 8.75 -7.77
CA ILE A 130 3.17 10.19 -7.46
C ILE A 130 3.65 11.08 -8.61
N ARG A 131 4.76 10.74 -9.28
CA ARG A 131 5.28 11.53 -10.42
C ARG A 131 4.38 11.48 -11.65
N THR A 132 3.45 10.52 -11.72
CA THR A 132 2.39 10.50 -12.75
C THR A 132 1.23 11.44 -12.44
N LYS A 133 1.20 12.07 -11.26
CA LYS A 133 0.20 13.07 -10.85
C LYS A 133 0.89 14.39 -10.43
N PRO A 134 1.60 15.08 -11.35
CA PRO A 134 2.38 16.27 -11.00
C PRO A 134 1.55 17.39 -10.36
N ARG A 135 0.28 17.54 -10.73
CA ARG A 135 -0.63 18.56 -10.16
C ARG A 135 -1.02 18.33 -8.70
N MET A 136 -0.63 17.20 -8.10
CA MET A 136 -1.03 16.79 -6.74
C MET A 136 -0.32 17.59 -5.64
N PHE A 137 0.91 18.04 -5.87
CA PHE A 137 1.76 18.67 -4.83
C PHE A 137 2.07 20.14 -5.06
N ASP A 138 1.72 20.71 -6.22
CA ASP A 138 1.95 22.14 -6.53
C ASP A 138 1.17 23.10 -5.61
N ARG A 139 0.24 22.59 -4.78
CA ARG A 139 -0.55 23.37 -3.80
C ARG A 139 -0.29 23.02 -2.34
N LEU A 140 0.66 22.14 -2.05
CA LEU A 140 1.03 21.75 -0.68
C LEU A 140 2.35 22.40 -0.21
N ALA A 141 2.88 23.35 -0.98
CA ALA A 141 4.06 24.16 -0.67
C ALA A 141 3.69 25.65 -0.54
#